data_AF-G4Q3Z4-F1
#
_entry.id   AF-G4Q3Z4-F1
#
_cell.length_a   1.000
_cell.length_b   1.000
_cell.length_c   1.000
_cell.angle_alpha   90.00
_cell.angle_beta   90.00
_cell.angle_gamma   90.00
#
_symmetry.space_group_name_H-M   'P 1'
#
loop_
_entity.id
_entity.type
_entity.pdbx_description
1 polymer ?
#
loop_
_entity_poly.entity_id
_entity_poly.type
_entity_poly.pdbx_seq_one_letter_code
_entity_poly.pdbx_strand_id
1 'polypeptide(L)' 'MKTEVEDMNFIEAVEAMRMGKAVRRKGWPRNCQIWLERGEYVAYGTTSLIGWELLATDFLSDDWEEVGNDE' A
#
# COMPACT_ATOMS: atom_id res chain seq x y z
N MET A 1 -5.19 -26.21 -4.27
CA MET A 1 -4.00 -25.49 -3.80
C MET A 1 -4.44 -24.09 -3.45
N LYS A 2 -4.43 -23.70 -2.17
CA LYS A 2 -4.51 -22.29 -1.80
C LYS A 2 -3.10 -21.76 -1.96
N THR A 3 -2.85 -20.95 -2.98
CA THR A 3 -1.61 -20.19 -3.07
C THR A 3 -1.66 -19.23 -1.89
N GLU A 4 -0.83 -19.46 -0.87
CA GLU A 4 -0.57 -18.43 0.12
C GLU A 4 0.01 -17.27 -0.69
N VAL A 5 -0.74 -16.17 -0.78
CA VAL A 5 -0.21 -14.93 -1.34
C VAL A 5 0.82 -14.48 -0.33
N GLU A 6 2.10 -14.77 -0.60
CA GLU A 6 3.21 -14.30 0.23
C GLU A 6 3.07 -12.79 0.40
N ASP A 7 3.15 -12.33 1.64
CA ASP A 7 3.06 -10.92 1.97
C ASP A 7 4.21 -10.18 1.29
N MET A 8 3.91 -9.06 0.63
CA MET A 8 4.94 -8.27 -0.02
C MET A 8 5.78 -7.53 1.04
N ASN A 9 7.08 -7.51 0.85
CA ASN A 9 7.96 -6.58 1.53
C ASN A 9 7.81 -5.16 0.96
N PHE A 10 8.37 -4.17 1.65
CA PHE A 10 8.24 -2.77 1.19
C PHE A 10 8.91 -2.50 -0.16
N ILE A 11 10.00 -3.20 -0.50
CA ILE A 11 10.67 -3.01 -1.80
C ILE A 11 9.73 -3.47 -2.92
N GLU A 12 9.09 -4.63 -2.76
CA GLU A 12 8.08 -5.15 -3.69
C GLU A 12 6.87 -4.21 -3.79
N ALA A 13 6.43 -3.65 -2.66
CA ALA A 13 5.37 -2.64 -2.64
C ALA A 13 5.76 -1.38 -3.45
N VAL A 14 7.02 -0.92 -3.35
CA VAL A 14 7.53 0.21 -4.14
C VAL A 14 7.61 -0.13 -5.63
N GLU A 15 8.02 -1.34 -5.98
CA GLU A 15 8.01 -1.80 -7.38
C GLU A 15 6.60 -1.86 -7.94
N ALA A 16 5.63 -2.38 -7.19
CA ALA A 16 4.22 -2.36 -7.56
C ALA A 16 3.71 -0.92 -7.77
N MET A 17 4.02 0.00 -6.86
CA MET A 17 3.67 1.43 -7.01
C MET A 17 4.31 2.07 -8.25
N ARG A 18 5.56 1.75 -8.58
CA ARG A 18 6.22 2.21 -9.81
C ARG A 18 5.56 1.67 -11.08
N MET A 19 4.90 0.53 -11.00
CA MET A 19 4.08 -0.03 -12.08
C MET A 19 2.67 0.56 -12.14
N GLY A 20 2.36 1.57 -11.32
CA GLY A 20 1.05 2.23 -11.28
C GLY A 20 0.00 1.47 -10.47
N LYS A 21 0.40 0.51 -9.64
CA LYS A 21 -0.51 -0.22 -8.75
C LYS A 21 -0.72 0.54 -7.45
N ALA A 22 -1.92 0.43 -6.88
CA ALA A 22 -2.18 0.80 -5.50
C ALA A 22 -1.81 -0.37 -4.57
N VAL A 23 -1.17 -0.06 -3.45
CA VAL A 23 -0.81 -1.03 -2.43
C VAL A 23 -1.39 -0.62 -1.09
N ARG A 24 -1.54 -1.57 -0.17
CA ARG A 24 -1.88 -1.30 1.22
C ARG A 24 -1.12 -2.19 2.17
N ARG A 25 -1.07 -1.77 3.43
CA ARG A 25 -0.63 -2.63 4.54
C ARG A 25 -1.82 -3.42 5.09
N LYS A 26 -1.61 -4.71 5.36
CA LYS A 26 -2.63 -5.59 5.97
C LYS A 26 -3.00 -5.14 7.38
N GLY A 27 -2.06 -4.55 8.12
CA GLY A 27 -2.30 -3.98 9.44
C GLY A 27 -3.10 -2.66 9.43
N TRP A 28 -3.33 -2.05 8.28
CA TRP A 28 -4.10 -0.81 8.17
C TRP A 28 -5.59 -1.06 7.89
N PRO A 29 -6.46 -0.08 8.17
CA PRO A 29 -7.84 -0.13 7.70
C PRO A 29 -7.90 -0.42 6.19
N ARG A 30 -8.83 -1.28 5.75
CA ARG A 30 -8.90 -1.76 4.35
C ARG A 30 -9.01 -0.68 3.29
N ASN A 31 -9.50 0.49 3.69
CA ASN A 31 -9.68 1.67 2.86
C ASN A 31 -8.46 2.61 2.86
N CYS A 32 -7.36 2.21 3.51
CA CYS A 32 -6.08 2.89 3.45
C CYS A 32 -5.25 2.28 2.32
N GLN A 33 -4.76 3.13 1.42
CA GLN A 33 -3.99 2.74 0.26
C GLN A 33 -2.90 3.78 -0.01
N ILE A 34 -1.78 3.33 -0.58
CA ILE A 34 -0.64 4.16 -0.95
C ILE A 34 -0.42 4.04 -2.46
N TRP A 35 -0.07 5.15 -3.07
CA TRP A 35 0.41 5.22 -4.44
C TRP A 35 1.58 6.17 -4.58
N LEU A 36 2.27 6.06 -5.72
CA LEU A 36 3.33 6.99 -6.11
C LEU A 36 2.74 8.02 -7.09
N GLU A 37 2.60 9.27 -6.64
CA GLU A 37 2.15 10.38 -7.48
C GLU A 37 3.28 11.42 -7.62
N ARG A 38 3.71 11.70 -8.85
CA ARG A 38 4.76 12.71 -9.15
C ARG A 38 6.10 12.49 -8.41
N GLY A 39 6.42 11.23 -8.07
CA GLY A 39 7.64 10.88 -7.33
C GLY A 39 7.49 10.94 -5.81
N GLU A 40 6.30 11.24 -5.30
CA GLU A 40 5.98 11.27 -3.88
C GLU A 40 5.04 10.11 -3.52
N TYR A 41 5.26 9.51 -2.35
CA TYR A 41 4.36 8.49 -1.81
C TYR A 41 3.18 9.18 -1.13
N VAL A 42 1.96 8.89 -1.58
CA VAL A 42 0.75 9.52 -1.07
C VAL A 42 -0.19 8.46 -0.53
N ALA A 43 -0.62 8.60 0.72
CA ALA A 43 -1.54 7.68 1.40
C ALA A 43 -2.95 8.28 1.52
N TYR A 44 -3.96 7.49 1.19
CA TYR A 44 -5.37 7.85 1.24
C TYR A 44 -6.10 6.87 2.15
N GLY A 45 -6.77 7.37 3.19
CA GLY A 45 -7.62 6.60 4.09
C GLY A 45 -9.01 7.20 4.18
N THR A 46 -10.06 6.49 3.76
CA THR A 46 -11.40 7.08 3.61
C THR A 46 -12.25 7.04 4.89
N THR A 47 -11.97 7.93 5.84
CA THR A 47 -13.09 8.70 6.45
C THR A 47 -12.87 10.21 6.37
N SER A 48 -11.75 10.64 5.80
CA SER A 48 -11.51 12.04 5.49
C SER A 48 -10.49 12.11 4.37
N LEU A 49 -10.61 13.08 3.46
CA LEU A 49 -9.56 13.47 2.51
C LEU A 49 -8.29 14.01 3.21
N ILE A 50 -8.14 13.73 4.51
CA ILE A 50 -7.00 14.12 5.32
C ILE A 50 -5.96 13.04 5.07
N GLY A 51 -4.99 13.37 4.21
CA GLY A 51 -3.78 12.57 4.06
C GLY A 51 -3.10 12.40 5.41
N TRP A 52 -2.62 11.19 5.69
CA TRP A 52 -1.78 10.93 6.85
C TRP A 52 -0.34 11.12 6.43
N GLU A 53 0.46 11.80 7.25
CA GLU A 53 1.90 11.79 7.07
C GLU A 53 2.41 10.38 7.40
N LEU A 54 3.07 9.76 6.43
CA LEU A 54 3.71 8.46 6.61
C LEU A 54 5.02 8.65 7.35
N LEU A 55 5.23 7.86 8.40
CA LEU A 55 6.49 7.81 9.12
C LEU A 55 7.42 6.79 8.48
N ALA A 56 8.72 6.98 8.63
CA ALA A 56 9.72 6.04 8.10
C ALA A 56 9.48 4.58 8.55
N THR A 57 8.94 4.39 9.76
CA THR A 57 8.60 3.08 10.33
C THR A 57 7.47 2.37 9.62
N ASP A 58 6.58 3.10 8.96
CA ASP A 58 5.45 2.52 8.22
C ASP A 58 5.93 1.67 7.03
N PHE A 59 7.11 2.00 6.50
CA PHE A 59 7.74 1.36 5.36
C PHE A 59 8.63 0.16 5.71
N LEU A 60 8.77 -0.21 6.99
CA LEU A 60 9.68 -1.29 7.40
C LEU A 60 9.00 -2.65 7.54
N SER A 61 7.70 -2.75 7.28
CA SER A 61 6.96 -3.98 7.48
C SER A 61 6.85 -4.81 6.21
N ASP A 62 6.75 -6.12 6.37
CA ASP A 62 6.58 -7.09 5.29
C ASP A 62 5.13 -7.57 5.21
N ASP A 63 4.18 -6.64 5.35
CA ASP A 63 2.73 -6.92 5.39
C ASP A 63 1.97 -6.20 4.27
N TRP A 64 2.61 -5.98 3.12
CA TRP A 64 2.01 -5.26 2.00
C TRP A 64 1.22 -6.19 1.08
N GLU A 65 0.20 -5.63 0.44
CA GLU A 65 -0.58 -6.31 -0.59
C GLU A 65 -1.06 -5.33 -1.67
N GLU A 66 -1.22 -5.82 -2.89
CA GLU A 66 -1.86 -5.05 -3.97
C GLU A 66 -3.33 -4.87 -3.60
N VAL A 67 -3.85 -3.66 -3.78
CA VAL A 67 -5.30 -3.48 -3.72
C VAL A 67 -5.87 -4.08 -4.99
N GLY A 68 -6.49 -5.25 -4.87
CA GLY A 68 -7.23 -5.84 -5.98
C GLY A 68 -8.24 -4.83 -6.51
N ASN A 69 -8.23 -4.60 -7.82
CA ASN A 69 -9.35 -3.98 -8.50
C ASN A 69 -10.51 -4.98 -8.47
N ASP A 70 -11.17 -5.11 -7.32
CA ASP A 70 -12.50 -5.71 -7.27
C ASP A 70 -13.44 -4.70 -7.98
N GLU A 71 -13.59 -4.86 -9.29
CA GLU A 71 -14.76 -4.38 -10.04
C GLU A 71 -16.04 -5.06 -9.55
#